data_AF-A0A3D1CJD1-F1
#
_entry.id   AF-A0A3D1CJD1-F1
#
_cell.length_a   1.000
_cell.length_b   1.000
_cell.length_c   1.000
_cell.angle_alpha   90.00
_cell.angle_beta   90.00
_cell.angle_gamma   90.00
#
_symmetry.space_group_name_H-M   'P 1'
#
loop_
_entity.id
_entity.type
_entity.pdbx_description
1 polymer ?
#
loop_
_entity_poly.entity_id
_entity_poly.type
_entity_poly.pdbx_seq_one_letter_code
_entity_poly.pdbx_strand_id
1 'polypeptide(L)'
;GGDGADLFVWQAGDEFNLSNISAQDTVTDFNIEQGDVLDFADILVGEESGDLADYIHIEDNGVDTVIELKPEGAGGDVKQTITLQGTTLADMGLGGFDTSTQQAEIINKLVQDGHVNVDS
;
A
#
# COMPACT_ATOMS: atom_id res chain seq x y z
N GLY A 1 -0.73 6.53 13.63
CA GLY A 1 -1.66 6.04 14.66
C GLY A 1 -1.35 6.69 15.99
N GLY A 2 -1.21 8.02 15.99
CA GLY A 2 -0.57 8.74 17.06
C GLY A 2 0.96 8.75 16.92
N ASP A 3 1.65 8.96 18.03
CA ASP A 3 3.11 9.02 18.08
C ASP A 3 3.74 7.63 18.21
N GLY A 4 4.82 7.39 17.47
CA GLY A 4 5.62 6.16 17.56
C GLY A 4 5.44 5.28 16.32
N ALA A 5 6.02 4.09 16.34
CA ALA A 5 5.88 3.11 15.26
C ALA A 5 4.52 2.41 15.38
N ASP A 6 3.65 2.64 14.41
CA ASP A 6 2.32 2.02 14.34
C ASP A 6 2.23 0.96 13.26
N LEU A 7 1.41 -0.06 13.51
CA LEU A 7 1.09 -1.11 12.55
C LEU A 7 -0.37 -0.98 12.12
N PHE A 8 -0.58 -0.64 10.85
CA PHE A 8 -1.91 -0.59 10.24
C PHE A 8 -2.16 -1.91 9.51
N VAL A 9 -3.11 -2.70 9.98
CA VAL A 9 -3.38 -4.05 9.47
C VAL A 9 -4.71 -4.06 8.74
N TRP A 10 -4.70 -4.60 7.53
CA TRP A 10 -5.92 -5.00 6.82
C TRP A 10 -6.05 -6.51 6.83
N GLN A 11 -7.21 -7.00 7.29
CA GLN A 11 -7.48 -8.42 7.42
C GLN A 11 -8.25 -8.93 6.21
N ALA A 12 -8.17 -10.25 5.97
CA ALA A 12 -8.95 -10.91 4.93
C ALA A 12 -10.45 -10.66 5.15
N GLY A 13 -11.10 -10.08 4.14
CA GLY A 13 -12.49 -9.68 4.17
C GLY A 13 -12.72 -8.18 4.37
N ASP A 14 -11.67 -7.40 4.65
CA ASP A 14 -11.76 -5.94 4.72
C ASP A 14 -11.75 -5.31 3.31
N GLU A 15 -11.18 -6.00 2.31
CA GLU A 15 -11.05 -5.57 0.92
C GLU A 15 -12.36 -5.58 0.12
N PHE A 16 -13.50 -5.68 0.78
CA PHE A 16 -14.80 -5.49 0.14
C PHE A 16 -15.82 -4.97 1.15
N ASN A 17 -16.68 -4.06 0.70
CA ASN A 17 -17.81 -3.64 1.52
C ASN A 17 -19.09 -4.43 1.20
N LEU A 18 -20.20 -4.10 1.88
CA LEU A 18 -21.52 -4.75 1.75
C LEU A 18 -22.07 -4.84 0.30
N SER A 19 -21.49 -4.11 -0.66
CA SER A 19 -21.87 -4.15 -2.08
C SER A 19 -20.87 -4.85 -3.00
N ASN A 20 -19.86 -5.55 -2.46
CA ASN A 20 -18.74 -6.15 -3.21
C ASN A 20 -18.01 -5.14 -4.13
N ILE A 21 -17.97 -3.88 -3.72
CA ILE A 21 -17.11 -2.86 -4.35
C ILE A 21 -15.84 -2.72 -3.53
N SER A 22 -14.78 -2.18 -4.17
CA SER A 22 -13.53 -1.85 -3.52
C SER A 22 -13.78 -1.11 -2.20
N ALA A 23 -13.17 -1.57 -1.12
CA ALA A 23 -13.16 -0.87 0.15
C ALA A 23 -12.19 0.32 0.07
N GLN A 24 -12.52 1.39 0.79
CA GLN A 24 -11.82 2.66 0.74
C GLN A 24 -11.47 3.08 2.17
N ASP A 25 -10.18 3.12 2.48
CA ASP A 25 -9.67 3.54 3.79
C ASP A 25 -8.77 4.77 3.68
N THR A 26 -8.62 5.47 4.81
CA THR A 26 -7.73 6.62 4.92
C THR A 26 -6.90 6.50 6.18
N VAL A 27 -5.58 6.52 6.01
CA VAL A 27 -4.62 6.67 7.10
C VAL A 27 -4.26 8.15 7.18
N THR A 28 -4.52 8.77 8.32
CA THR A 28 -4.46 10.25 8.45
C THR A 28 -3.10 10.77 8.92
N ASP A 29 -2.21 9.89 9.36
CA ASP A 29 -0.98 10.26 10.07
C ASP A 29 0.17 9.27 9.85
N PHE A 30 0.22 8.61 8.69
CA PHE A 30 1.30 7.67 8.36
C PHE A 30 2.66 8.38 8.37
N ASN A 31 3.64 7.81 9.08
CA ASN A 31 4.97 8.39 9.19
C ASN A 31 6.10 7.35 9.17
N ILE A 32 6.81 7.31 8.03
CA ILE A 32 7.94 6.40 7.81
C ILE A 32 9.09 6.65 8.81
N GLU A 33 9.31 7.90 9.24
CA GLU A 33 10.40 8.27 10.15
C GLU A 33 10.15 7.77 11.57
N GLN A 34 8.87 7.60 11.94
CA GLN A 34 8.47 7.03 13.23
C GLN A 34 8.50 5.49 13.21
N GLY A 35 8.57 4.88 12.02
CA GLY A 35 8.60 3.43 11.84
C GLY A 35 7.24 2.82 11.57
N ASP A 36 6.30 3.59 11.02
CA ASP A 36 4.98 3.07 10.65
C ASP A 36 5.07 2.01 9.54
N VAL A 37 4.13 1.05 9.62
CA VAL A 37 4.06 -0.10 8.72
C VAL A 37 2.61 -0.31 8.27
N LEU A 38 2.44 -0.50 6.96
CA LEU A 38 1.20 -0.97 6.35
C LEU A 38 1.29 -2.49 6.16
N ASP A 39 0.36 -3.24 6.71
CA ASP A 39 0.34 -4.70 6.63
C ASP A 39 -0.81 -5.19 5.77
N PHE A 40 -0.44 -5.81 4.65
CA PHE A 40 -1.35 -6.34 3.64
C PHE A 40 -1.31 -7.87 3.54
N ALA A 41 -0.59 -8.56 4.44
CA ALA A 41 -0.33 -10.00 4.33
C ALA A 41 -1.61 -10.85 4.34
N ASP A 42 -2.67 -10.40 5.00
CA ASP A 42 -3.95 -11.14 4.99
C ASP A 42 -4.77 -10.89 3.71
N ILE A 43 -4.52 -9.79 2.98
CA ILE A 43 -5.23 -9.45 1.72
C ILE A 43 -4.49 -10.05 0.52
N LEU A 44 -3.18 -9.89 0.47
CA LEU A 44 -2.33 -10.37 -0.61
C LEU A 44 -1.79 -11.73 -0.21
N VAL A 45 -2.31 -12.77 -0.85
CA VAL A 45 -1.90 -14.16 -0.62
C VAL A 45 -1.53 -14.79 -1.95
N GLY A 46 -0.35 -15.41 -2.05
CA GLY A 46 0.13 -16.06 -3.27
C GLY A 46 0.92 -15.14 -4.22
N GLU A 47 1.14 -13.89 -3.82
CA GLU A 47 1.91 -12.89 -4.56
C GLU A 47 3.39 -13.24 -4.67
N GLU A 48 3.92 -14.10 -3.79
CA GLU A 48 5.30 -14.57 -3.79
C GLU A 48 5.71 -15.29 -5.10
N SER A 49 4.72 -15.66 -5.90
CA SER A 49 4.91 -16.27 -7.22
C SER A 49 5.05 -15.27 -8.38
N GLY A 50 4.83 -13.97 -8.15
CA GLY A 50 4.79 -12.91 -9.17
C GLY A 50 5.56 -11.63 -8.81
N ASP A 51 5.37 -10.57 -9.61
CA ASP A 51 5.88 -9.22 -9.30
C ASP A 51 4.88 -8.51 -8.38
N LEU A 52 5.34 -7.90 -7.28
CA LEU A 52 4.44 -7.15 -6.38
C LEU A 52 3.71 -6.00 -7.09
N ALA A 53 4.25 -5.47 -8.19
CA ALA A 53 3.58 -4.47 -9.02
C ALA A 53 2.32 -5.02 -9.76
N ASP A 54 2.14 -6.34 -9.82
CA ASP A 54 0.90 -6.95 -10.32
C ASP A 54 -0.23 -6.84 -9.29
N TYR A 55 0.10 -6.71 -8.01
CA TYR A 55 -0.82 -6.76 -6.87
C TYR A 55 -1.00 -5.39 -6.20
N ILE A 56 0.04 -4.56 -6.19
CA ILE A 56 0.04 -3.24 -5.55
C ILE A 56 0.28 -2.19 -6.62
N HIS A 57 -0.52 -1.13 -6.61
CA HIS A 57 -0.31 0.06 -7.45
C HIS A 57 -0.31 1.31 -6.57
N ILE A 58 0.69 2.17 -6.76
CA ILE A 58 0.90 3.37 -5.95
C ILE A 58 0.81 4.61 -6.83
N GLU A 59 -0.07 5.55 -6.49
CA GLU A 59 -0.13 6.86 -7.11
C GLU A 59 0.21 7.95 -6.08
N ASP A 60 0.88 8.98 -6.55
CA ASP A 60 1.17 10.18 -5.77
C ASP A 60 0.64 11.39 -6.53
N ASN A 61 -0.19 12.19 -5.87
CA ASN A 61 -0.79 13.37 -6.48
C ASN A 61 -0.14 14.69 -6.01
N GLY A 62 0.97 14.61 -5.28
CA GLY A 62 1.69 15.71 -4.65
C GLY A 62 1.11 16.19 -3.32
N VAL A 63 0.04 15.56 -2.83
CA VAL A 63 -0.60 15.83 -1.53
C VAL A 63 -0.80 14.55 -0.74
N ASP A 64 -1.36 13.54 -1.40
CA ASP A 64 -1.63 12.21 -0.83
C ASP A 64 -0.97 11.14 -1.68
N THR A 65 -0.65 10.02 -1.04
CA THR A 65 -0.31 8.75 -1.69
C THR A 65 -1.54 7.84 -1.67
N VAL A 66 -1.90 7.30 -2.82
CA VAL A 66 -2.99 6.34 -2.96
C VAL A 66 -2.39 4.97 -3.29
N ILE A 67 -2.78 3.95 -2.54
CA ILE A 67 -2.35 2.56 -2.70
C ILE A 67 -3.58 1.75 -3.08
N GLU A 68 -3.51 1.04 -4.20
CA GLU A 68 -4.54 0.11 -4.65
C GLU A 68 -4.02 -1.32 -4.54
N LEU A 69 -4.84 -2.22 -3.97
CA LEU A 69 -4.54 -3.64 -3.85
C LEU A 69 -5.45 -4.47 -4.76
N LYS A 70 -4.84 -5.39 -5.50
CA LYS A 70 -5.45 -6.37 -6.40
C LYS A 70 -5.04 -7.77 -5.94
N PRO A 71 -5.79 -8.42 -5.04
CA PRO A 71 -5.47 -9.75 -4.53
C PRO A 71 -5.32 -10.81 -5.63
N GLU A 72 -6.05 -10.66 -6.74
CA GLU A 72 -5.96 -11.59 -7.88
C GLU A 72 -4.80 -11.27 -8.86
N GLY A 73 -3.95 -10.28 -8.54
CA GLY A 73 -2.80 -9.89 -9.34
C GLY A 73 -3.15 -9.17 -10.65
N ALA A 74 -2.24 -9.25 -11.63
CA ALA A 74 -2.35 -8.51 -12.88
C ALA A 74 -3.65 -8.84 -13.64
N GLY A 75 -4.47 -7.81 -13.87
CA GLY A 75 -5.77 -7.95 -14.53
C GLY A 75 -6.94 -8.29 -13.59
N GLY A 76 -6.66 -8.47 -12.29
CA GLY A 76 -7.67 -8.48 -11.23
C GLY A 76 -8.30 -7.11 -10.99
N ASP A 77 -9.41 -7.11 -10.26
CA ASP A 77 -10.08 -5.88 -9.83
C ASP A 77 -9.33 -5.27 -8.64
N VAL A 78 -9.36 -3.95 -8.52
CA VAL A 78 -8.99 -3.30 -7.25
C VAL A 78 -10.03 -3.69 -6.20
N LYS A 79 -9.57 -4.26 -5.10
CA LYS A 79 -10.40 -4.65 -3.95
C LYS A 79 -10.22 -3.70 -2.77
N GLN A 80 -9.03 -3.14 -2.59
CA GLN A 80 -8.78 -2.17 -1.53
C GLN A 80 -8.10 -0.93 -2.10
N THR A 81 -8.56 0.24 -1.68
CA THR A 81 -7.87 1.51 -1.90
C THR A 81 -7.59 2.18 -0.56
N ILE A 82 -6.32 2.42 -0.28
CA ILE A 82 -5.84 3.13 0.91
C ILE A 82 -5.33 4.50 0.49
N THR A 83 -5.81 5.56 1.13
CA THR A 83 -5.24 6.90 0.98
C THR A 83 -4.39 7.24 2.20
N LEU A 84 -3.10 7.49 2.01
CA LEU A 84 -2.22 8.09 3.01
C LEU A 84 -2.40 9.61 2.92
N GLN A 85 -3.32 10.13 3.73
CA GLN A 85 -3.68 11.54 3.68
C GLN A 85 -2.52 12.42 4.13
N GLY A 86 -2.18 13.43 3.31
CA GLY A 86 -1.11 14.37 3.59
C GLY A 86 0.28 13.77 3.60
N THR A 87 0.45 12.55 3.05
CA THR A 87 1.73 11.84 2.97
C THR A 87 2.07 11.60 1.51
N THR A 88 3.20 12.13 1.06
CA THR A 88 3.70 11.94 -0.31
C THR A 88 4.86 10.94 -0.34
N LEU A 89 5.20 10.44 -1.53
CA LEU A 89 6.44 9.73 -1.80
C LEU A 89 7.66 10.57 -1.39
N ALA A 90 7.62 11.90 -1.50
CA ALA A 90 8.72 12.73 -1.06
C ALA A 90 8.91 12.66 0.47
N ASP A 91 7.82 12.68 1.24
CA ASP A 91 7.86 12.51 2.70
C ASP A 91 8.35 11.12 3.11
N MET A 92 8.08 10.12 2.27
CA MET A 92 8.59 8.76 2.42
C MET A 92 10.03 8.56 1.90
N GLY A 93 10.72 9.61 1.47
CA GLY A 93 12.09 9.52 0.93
C GLY A 93 12.19 8.88 -0.47
N LEU A 94 11.07 8.79 -1.18
CA LEU A 94 10.87 8.18 -2.49
C LEU A 94 10.57 9.22 -3.59
N GLY A 95 10.65 10.52 -3.32
CA GLY A 95 10.28 11.58 -4.28
C GLY A 95 11.09 11.64 -5.59
N GLY A 96 12.12 10.80 -5.74
CA GLY A 96 12.87 10.65 -6.99
C GLY A 96 12.33 9.57 -7.93
N PHE A 97 11.33 8.79 -7.51
CA PHE A 97 10.70 7.75 -8.32
C PHE A 97 9.49 8.30 -9.10
N ASP A 98 9.27 7.76 -10.29
CA ASP A 98 8.11 8.04 -11.13
C ASP A 98 7.11 6.88 -11.04
N THR A 99 5.93 7.14 -10.45
CA THR A 99 4.86 6.14 -10.27
C THR A 99 4.34 5.56 -11.58
N SER A 100 4.52 6.25 -12.71
CA SER A 100 4.05 5.74 -14.02
C SER A 100 5.00 4.70 -14.64
N THR A 101 6.24 4.62 -14.17
CA THR A 101 7.26 3.76 -14.77
C THR A 101 8.05 2.90 -13.79
N GLN A 102 7.95 3.17 -12.47
CA GLN A 102 8.81 2.56 -11.45
C GLN A 102 8.02 1.95 -10.27
N GLN A 103 6.83 1.41 -10.54
CA GLN A 103 5.99 0.75 -9.51
C GLN A 103 6.77 -0.30 -8.72
N ALA A 104 7.41 -1.24 -9.43
CA ALA A 104 8.14 -2.33 -8.81
C ALA A 104 9.26 -1.82 -7.89
N GLU A 105 10.02 -0.79 -8.29
CA GLU A 105 11.09 -0.24 -7.47
C GLU A 105 10.56 0.46 -6.21
N ILE A 106 9.47 1.23 -6.32
CA ILE A 106 8.82 1.90 -5.19
C ILE A 106 8.34 0.85 -4.17
N ILE A 107 7.56 -0.12 -4.64
CA ILE A 107 6.95 -1.16 -3.79
C ILE A 107 8.04 -2.02 -3.13
N ASN A 108 9.02 -2.50 -3.91
CA ASN A 108 10.12 -3.28 -3.37
C ASN A 108 10.93 -2.50 -2.34
N LYS A 109 11.10 -1.19 -2.52
CA LYS A 109 11.80 -0.37 -1.53
C LYS A 109 11.01 -0.25 -0.22
N LEU A 110 9.70 -0.03 -0.29
CA LEU A 110 8.85 0.02 0.91
C LEU A 110 8.86 -1.31 1.68
N VAL A 111 8.82 -2.44 0.97
CA VAL A 111 8.91 -3.77 1.59
C VAL A 111 10.30 -4.02 2.18
N GLN A 112 11.38 -3.72 1.45
CA GLN A 112 12.75 -3.91 1.93
C GLN A 112 13.09 -3.04 3.15
N ASP A 113 12.54 -1.83 3.20
CA ASP A 113 12.72 -0.92 4.34
C ASP A 113 11.79 -1.27 5.52
N GLY A 114 10.85 -2.21 5.33
CA GLY A 114 9.96 -2.71 6.39
C GLY A 114 8.74 -1.84 6.66
N HIS A 115 8.33 -1.01 5.70
CA HIS A 115 7.18 -0.12 5.82
C HIS A 115 5.92 -0.67 5.14
N VAL A 116 6.08 -1.72 4.33
CA VAL A 116 4.98 -2.53 3.80
C VAL A 116 5.27 -3.99 4.09
N ASN A 117 4.33 -4.68 4.72
CA ASN A 117 4.34 -6.13 4.88
C ASN A 117 3.36 -6.76 3.88
N VAL A 118 3.78 -7.88 3.31
CA VAL A 118 3.00 -8.77 2.43
C VAL A 118 3.18 -10.21 2.92
N ASP A 119 2.41 -11.16 2.40
CA ASP A 119 2.55 -12.57 2.78
C ASP A 119 3.91 -13.12 2.29
N SER A 120 4.43 -14.14 2.98
CA SER A 120 5.80 -14.66 2.78
C SER A 120 5.84 -16.11 2.30
#